data_AF-A0A6P0RCM5-F1
#
_entry.id   AF-A0A6P0RCM5-F1
#
_cell.length_a   1.000
_cell.length_b   1.000
_cell.length_c   1.000
_cell.angle_alpha   90.00
_cell.angle_beta   90.00
_cell.angle_gamma   90.00
#
_symmetry.space_group_name_H-M   'P 1'
#
loop_
_entity.id
_entity.type
_entity.pdbx_description
1 polymer ?
#
loop_
_entity_poly.entity_id
_entity_poly.type
_entity_poly.pdbx_seq_one_letter_code
_entity_poly.pdbx_strand_id
1 'polypeptide(L)'
;MKTLATLSDGQVVTSLKPLQKFEAKLCRLQYLNRDKEVGSANWKKAQQKIARLHRKVANIRKDALHKLTTDLSLEPRQSCHRSMTM
;
A
#
# COMPACT_ATOMS: atom_id res chain seq x y z
N MET A 1 8.32 -1.21 -6.09
CA MET A 1 8.65 0.05 -5.38
C MET A 1 8.89 -0.28 -3.91
N LYS A 2 9.91 0.31 -3.28
CA LYS A 2 10.37 -0.03 -1.90
C LYS A 2 9.80 0.88 -0.81
N THR A 3 8.98 1.86 -1.20
CA THR A 3 8.60 3.00 -0.37
C THR A 3 7.10 3.26 -0.51
N LEU A 4 6.39 3.32 0.62
CA LEU A 4 4.94 3.54 0.67
C LEU A 4 4.61 5.05 0.59
N ALA A 5 5.35 5.86 1.34
CA ALA A 5 5.28 7.32 1.33
C ALA A 5 6.60 7.90 1.88
N THR A 6 6.98 9.08 1.41
CA THR A 6 8.05 9.90 1.99
C THR A 6 7.39 11.16 2.53
N LEU A 7 7.41 11.36 3.85
CA LEU A 7 6.91 12.59 4.47
C LEU A 7 7.96 13.71 4.37
N SER A 8 7.51 14.96 4.41
CA SER A 8 8.35 16.17 4.34
C SER A 8 9.44 16.22 5.42
N ASP A 9 9.28 15.48 6.51
CA ASP A 9 10.23 15.34 7.63
C ASP A 9 11.34 14.29 7.36
N GLY A 10 11.43 13.76 6.14
CA GLY A 10 12.40 12.73 5.76
C GLY A 10 12.03 11.32 6.25
N GLN A 11 10.86 11.14 6.86
CA GLN A 11 10.41 9.83 7.34
C GLN A 11 9.95 8.97 6.16
N VAL A 12 10.75 7.94 5.89
CA VAL A 12 10.51 6.97 4.81
C VAL A 12 9.63 5.85 5.35
N VAL A 13 8.36 5.83 4.98
CA VAL A 13 7.47 4.71 5.32
C VAL A 13 7.81 3.56 4.40
N THR A 14 8.65 2.64 4.90
CA THR A 14 9.11 1.48 4.13
C THR A 14 7.93 0.61 3.73
N SER A 15 7.93 0.12 2.49
CA SER A 15 6.91 -0.84 2.06
C SER A 15 6.93 -2.06 2.98
N LEU A 16 5.79 -2.40 3.58
CA LEU A 16 5.66 -3.61 4.40
C LEU A 16 6.14 -4.82 3.58
N LYS A 17 7.13 -5.57 4.07
CA LYS A 17 7.63 -6.82 3.45
C LYS A 17 6.50 -7.75 2.92
N PRO A 18 5.34 -7.92 3.59
CA PRO A 18 4.22 -8.70 3.02
C PRO A 18 3.66 -8.14 1.71
N LEU A 19 3.67 -6.82 1.52
CA LEU A 19 3.13 -6.16 0.33
C LEU A 19 3.89 -6.57 -0.94
N GLN A 20 5.22 -6.62 -0.87
CA GLN A 20 6.07 -7.10 -1.97
C GLN A 20 5.76 -8.55 -2.37
N LYS A 21 5.49 -9.42 -1.39
CA LYS A 21 5.09 -10.81 -1.65
C LYS A 21 3.74 -10.90 -2.36
N PHE A 22 2.79 -10.03 -2.00
CA PHE A 22 1.48 -9.99 -2.66
C PHE A 22 1.55 -9.41 -4.06
N GLU A 23 2.39 -8.39 -4.30
CA GLU A 23 2.65 -7.84 -5.64
C GLU A 23 3.29 -8.87 -6.57
N ALA A 24 4.27 -9.64 -6.10
CA ALA A 24 4.87 -10.72 -6.88
C ALA A 24 3.84 -11.80 -7.26
N LYS A 25 2.98 -12.20 -6.30
CA LYS A 25 1.87 -13.13 -6.55
C LYS A 25 0.86 -12.56 -7.55
N LEU A 26 0.57 -11.27 -7.47
CA LEU A 26 -0.33 -10.58 -8.39
C LEU A 26 0.22 -10.63 -9.82
N CYS A 27 1.49 -10.27 -10.01
CA CYS A 27 2.16 -10.30 -11.31
C CYS A 27 2.15 -11.71 -11.91
N ARG A 28 2.47 -12.73 -11.10
CA ARG A 28 2.43 -14.13 -11.55
C ARG A 28 1.03 -14.55 -12.00
N LEU A 29 -0.01 -14.17 -11.25
CA LEU A 29 -1.39 -14.52 -11.60
C LEU A 29 -1.90 -13.76 -12.83
N GLN A 30 -1.51 -12.49 -13.01
CA GLN A 30 -1.81 -11.73 -14.20
C GLN A 30 -1.15 -12.36 -15.44
N TYR A 31 0.12 -12.75 -15.33
CA TYR A 31 0.82 -13.47 -16.39
C TYR A 31 0.10 -14.77 -16.76
N LEU A 32 -0.24 -15.61 -15.77
CA LEU A 32 -0.96 -16.87 -16.01
C LEU A 32 -2.39 -16.66 -16.54
N ASN A 33 -2.99 -15.49 -16.33
CA ASN A 33 -4.33 -15.18 -16.81
C ASN A 33 -4.33 -14.66 -18.27
N ARG A 34 -3.18 -14.19 -18.78
CA ARG A 34 -3.07 -13.66 -20.15
C ARG A 34 -3.28 -14.74 -21.21
N ASP A 35 -2.83 -15.95 -20.92
CA ASP A 35 -2.88 -17.08 -21.84
C ASP A 35 -4.24 -17.81 -21.77
N LYS A 36 -5.18 -17.32 -20.96
CA LYS A 36 -6.50 -17.93 -20.80
C LYS A 36 -7.52 -17.32 -21.74
N GLU A 37 -8.37 -18.17 -22.27
CA GLU A 37 -9.50 -17.76 -23.09
C GLU A 37 -10.49 -16.90 -22.29
N VAL A 38 -10.72 -15.69 -22.78
CA VAL A 38 -11.61 -14.69 -22.18
C VAL A 38 -13.03 -15.24 -22.16
N GLY A 39 -13.69 -15.17 -21.00
CA GLY A 39 -15.06 -15.67 -20.82
C GLY A 39 -15.16 -17.14 -20.36
N SER A 40 -14.08 -17.92 -20.46
CA SER A 40 -14.06 -19.29 -19.94
C SER A 40 -14.28 -19.33 -18.41
N ALA A 41 -14.81 -20.44 -17.90
CA ALA A 41 -15.01 -20.63 -16.46
C ALA A 41 -13.70 -20.51 -15.66
N ASN A 42 -12.58 -20.95 -16.26
CA ASN A 42 -11.25 -20.90 -15.66
C ASN A 42 -10.64 -19.50 -15.64
N TRP A 43 -10.99 -18.66 -16.63
CA TRP A 43 -10.66 -17.24 -16.65
C TRP A 43 -11.41 -16.48 -15.55
N LYS A 44 -12.73 -16.71 -15.42
CA LYS A 44 -13.54 -16.10 -14.34
C LYS A 44 -13.01 -16.44 -12.95
N LYS A 45 -12.63 -17.71 -12.71
CA LYS A 45 -12.00 -18.15 -11.44
C LYS A 45 -10.67 -17.45 -11.18
N ALA A 46 -9.83 -17.27 -12.21
CA ALA A 46 -8.55 -16.58 -12.08
C ALA A 46 -8.73 -15.09 -11.77
N GLN A 47 -9.67 -14.42 -12.46
CA GLN A 47 -9.99 -13.03 -12.25
C GLN A 47 -10.51 -12.76 -10.83
N GLN A 48 -11.35 -13.65 -10.28
CA GLN A 48 -11.78 -13.57 -8.88
C GLN A 48 -10.60 -13.66 -7.89
N LYS A 49 -9.61 -14.52 -8.16
CA LYS A 49 -8.40 -14.61 -7.33
C LYS A 49 -7.58 -13.31 -7.39
N ILE A 50 -7.43 -12.74 -8.58
CA ILE A 50 -6.75 -11.46 -8.80
C ILE A 50 -7.47 -10.33 -8.05
N ALA A 51 -8.80 -10.24 -8.16
CA ALA A 51 -9.61 -9.24 -7.46
C ALA A 51 -9.47 -9.34 -5.92
N ARG A 52 -9.47 -10.56 -5.37
CA ARG A 52 -9.25 -10.79 -3.93
C ARG A 52 -7.87 -10.29 -3.48
N LEU A 53 -6.83 -10.50 -4.29
CA LEU A 53 -5.49 -10.01 -3.99
C LEU A 53 -5.40 -8.48 -4.07
N HIS A 54 -6.01 -7.86 -5.09
CA HIS A 54 -6.10 -6.41 -5.17
C HIS A 54 -6.77 -5.81 -3.93
N ARG A 55 -7.89 -6.40 -3.47
CA ARG A 55 -8.58 -5.95 -2.25
C ARG A 55 -7.68 -6.06 -1.02
N LYS A 56 -6.92 -7.14 -0.86
CA LYS A 56 -5.97 -7.29 0.26
C LYS A 56 -4.87 -6.22 0.24
N VAL A 57 -4.28 -5.96 -0.93
CA VAL A 57 -3.24 -4.93 -1.08
C VAL A 57 -3.82 -3.54 -0.79
N ALA A 58 -5.02 -3.24 -1.29
CA ALA A 58 -5.70 -1.97 -1.03
C ALA A 58 -5.99 -1.77 0.47
N ASN A 59 -6.48 -2.80 1.16
CA ASN A 59 -6.74 -2.74 2.60
C ASN A 59 -5.46 -2.46 3.39
N ILE A 60 -4.37 -3.19 3.11
CA ILE A 60 -3.08 -2.97 3.78
C ILE A 60 -2.59 -1.53 3.58
N ARG A 61 -2.72 -0.99 2.36
CA ARG A 61 -2.34 0.40 2.06
C ARG A 61 -3.21 1.39 2.84
N LYS A 62 -4.53 1.15 2.89
CA LYS A 62 -5.47 1.99 3.64
C LYS A 62 -5.17 1.97 5.14
N ASP A 63 -4.90 0.80 5.71
CA ASP A 63 -4.57 0.65 7.13
C ASP A 63 -3.27 1.39 7.47
N ALA A 64 -2.26 1.29 6.60
CA ALA A 64 -1.00 2.00 6.78
C ALA A 64 -1.21 3.52 6.73
N LEU A 65 -1.98 4.03 5.76
CA LEU A 65 -2.32 5.46 5.68
C LEU A 65 -3.13 5.93 6.89
N HIS A 66 -4.07 5.11 7.36
CA HIS A 66 -4.88 5.44 8.53
C HIS A 66 -4.01 5.57 9.78
N LYS A 67 -3.10 4.62 10.01
CA LYS A 67 -2.12 4.70 11.11
C LYS A 67 -1.27 5.97 11.04
N LEU A 68 -0.68 6.24 9.87
CA LEU A 68 0.09 7.47 9.66
C LEU A 68 -0.72 8.73 9.95
N THR A 69 -1.98 8.77 9.52
CA THR A 69 -2.86 9.93 9.77
C THR A 69 -3.18 10.08 11.25
N THR A 70 -3.42 8.97 11.95
CA THR A 70 -3.67 8.97 13.40
C THR A 70 -2.44 9.42 14.17
N ASP A 71 -1.26 8.92 13.79
CA ASP A 71 0.04 9.31 14.38
C ASP A 71 0.29 10.81 14.17
N LEU A 72 0.10 11.33 12.95
CA LEU A 72 0.24 12.76 12.64
C LEU A 72 -0.79 13.65 13.35
N SER A 73 -2.02 13.15 13.56
CA SER A 73 -3.08 13.93 14.22
C SER A 73 -2.91 13.96 15.74
N LEU A 74 -2.20 12.98 16.30
CA LEU A 74 -1.85 12.90 17.73
C LEU A 74 -0.58 13.67 18.08
N GLU A 75 0.17 14.19 17.10
CA GLU A 75 1.19 15.20 17.32
C GLU A 75 0.52 16.53 17.67
N PRO A 76 0.49 16.97 18.95
CA PRO A 76 0.31 18.38 19.20
C PRO A 76 1.50 19.08 18.53
N ARG A 77 1.21 20.01 17.62
CA ARG A 77 2.22 20.97 17.12
C ARG A 77 2.91 21.63 18.32
N GLN A 78 4.03 21.07 18.77
CA GLN A 78 4.99 21.71 19.64
C GLN A 78 6.32 21.53 18.91
N SER A 79 6.76 22.52 18.13
CA SER A 79 7.53 23.58 18.74
C SER A 79 7.56 24.79 17.79
N CYS A 80 6.58 25.69 17.94
CA CYS A 80 6.86 27.11 17.71
C CYS A 80 7.55 27.62 18.99
N HIS A 81 8.77 27.16 19.27
CA HIS A 81 9.61 27.81 20.26
C HIS A 81 10.15 29.08 19.65
N ARG A 82 9.35 30.12 19.89
CA ARG A 82 9.71 31.52 19.93
C ARG A 82 11.11 31.71 20.54
N SER A 83 12.16 31.79 19.73
CA SER A 83 13.35 32.57 20.09
C SER A 83 13.14 33.99 19.57
N MET A 84 12.39 34.74 20.36
CA MET A 84 12.45 36.19 20.39
C MET A 84 13.79 36.53 21.06
N THR A 85 14.80 36.84 20.27
CA THR A 85 16.07 37.41 20.76
C THR A 85 16.17 38.85 20.25
N MET A 86 16.61 39.70 21.17
CA MET A 86 16.45 41.17 21.28
C MET A 86 16.86 42.00 20.07
#